data_AF-A0A654DR44-F1
#
_entry.id   AF-A0A654DR44-F1
#
_cell.length_a   1.000
_cell.length_b   1.000
_cell.length_c   1.000
_cell.angle_alpha   90.00
_cell.angle_beta   90.00
_cell.angle_gamma   90.00
#
_symmetry.space_group_name_H-M   'P 1'
#
loop_
_entity.id
_entity.type
_entity.pdbx_description
1 polymer ?
#
loop_
_entity_poly.entity_id
_entity_poly.type
_entity_poly.pdbx_seq_one_letter_code
_entity_poly.pdbx_strand_id
1 'polypeptide(L)'
;MGPSHDQQVIFNLFEHTLAASEILGLKDDAFGKALKAAKDKLARPKIGHDGRLMEWAEEFEEVEPAHRHLSHLFALYPGNKITLDRTPALAKAVQQSLERRGDDGVGWTYAWKIALWARLQQGDRALKLLNKQLRPTSDMDTKYDGGGGTYYNMFDACPPFQIDGNFGVIAGMAEMLLQSHEDFIELLPALPANWKDGEIKGLVARGAIEIDLKWTNGQLVSAAAKAKKKQKCRVKYAGKLLELELPAGEKVNLKI
;
A
#
# COMPACT_ATOMS: atom_id res chain seq x y z
N MET A 1 -2.00 2.54 27.38
CA MET A 1 -2.59 2.42 26.03
C MET A 1 -1.45 1.99 25.11
N GLY A 2 -1.66 1.02 24.21
CA GLY A 2 -0.57 0.44 23.40
C GLY A 2 -0.09 1.35 22.25
N PRO A 3 0.99 0.97 21.54
CA PRO A 3 1.49 1.71 20.37
C PRO A 3 0.47 1.75 19.23
N SER A 4 0.58 2.72 18.32
CA SER A 4 -0.34 2.90 17.20
C SER A 4 -0.41 1.67 16.29
N HIS A 5 0.70 0.95 16.11
CA HIS A 5 0.75 -0.26 15.30
C HIS A 5 -0.24 -1.33 15.80
N ASP A 6 -0.20 -1.68 17.09
CA ASP A 6 -1.07 -2.70 17.69
C ASP A 6 -2.54 -2.34 17.51
N GLN A 7 -2.88 -1.06 17.75
CA GLN A 7 -4.26 -0.57 17.60
C GLN A 7 -4.74 -0.71 16.16
N GLN A 8 -3.89 -0.38 15.18
CA GLN A 8 -4.21 -0.48 13.76
C GLN A 8 -4.37 -1.93 13.30
N VAL A 9 -3.47 -2.82 13.71
CA VAL A 9 -3.53 -4.25 13.36
C VAL A 9 -4.76 -4.92 13.97
N ILE A 10 -5.04 -4.69 15.26
CA ILE A 10 -6.22 -5.24 15.94
C ILE A 10 -7.50 -4.68 15.32
N PHE A 11 -7.54 -3.38 15.01
CA PHE A 11 -8.70 -2.79 14.36
C PHE A 11 -8.97 -3.43 12.99
N ASN A 12 -7.92 -3.62 12.18
CA ASN A 12 -8.02 -4.26 10.89
C ASN A 12 -8.48 -5.73 11.01
N LEU A 13 -7.96 -6.48 11.98
CA LEU A 13 -8.39 -7.84 12.28
C LEU A 13 -9.89 -7.88 12.59
N PHE A 14 -10.36 -7.02 13.50
CA PHE A 14 -11.75 -6.99 13.92
C PHE A 14 -12.69 -6.64 12.75
N GLU A 15 -12.31 -5.69 11.89
CA GLU A 15 -13.11 -5.39 10.70
C GLU A 15 -13.18 -6.55 9.71
N HIS A 16 -12.06 -7.22 9.45
CA HIS A 16 -12.04 -8.36 8.54
C HIS A 16 -12.85 -9.53 9.08
N THR A 17 -12.77 -9.81 10.39
CA THR A 17 -13.58 -10.85 11.03
C THR A 17 -15.07 -10.52 10.97
N LEU A 18 -15.46 -9.26 11.22
CA LEU A 18 -16.86 -8.83 11.09
C LEU A 18 -17.36 -8.94 9.64
N ALA A 19 -16.56 -8.51 8.66
CA ALA A 19 -16.91 -8.63 7.25
C ALA A 19 -17.05 -10.09 6.81
N ALA A 20 -16.15 -10.97 7.25
CA ALA A 20 -16.24 -12.40 6.99
C ALA A 20 -17.51 -13.02 7.62
N SER A 21 -17.83 -12.63 8.85
CA SER A 21 -19.05 -13.09 9.54
C SER A 21 -20.32 -12.68 8.80
N GLU A 22 -20.35 -11.45 8.26
CA GLU A 22 -21.45 -10.97 7.42
C GLU A 22 -21.59 -11.80 6.13
N ILE A 23 -20.49 -12.09 5.44
CA ILE A 23 -20.49 -12.91 4.21
C ILE A 23 -20.99 -14.33 4.48
N LEU A 24 -20.62 -14.90 5.62
CA LEU A 24 -21.03 -16.25 6.04
C LEU A 24 -22.45 -16.32 6.61
N GLY A 25 -23.15 -15.18 6.73
CA GLY A 25 -24.50 -15.13 7.32
C GLY A 25 -24.52 -15.33 8.83
N LEU A 26 -23.38 -15.24 9.51
CA LEU A 26 -23.23 -15.38 10.97
C LEU A 26 -23.52 -14.06 11.70
N LYS A 27 -24.53 -13.32 11.24
CA LYS A 27 -24.83 -11.98 11.76
C LYS A 27 -25.35 -12.05 13.21
N ASP A 28 -24.98 -11.05 14.00
CA ASP A 28 -25.57 -10.72 15.30
C ASP A 28 -25.46 -11.78 16.42
N ASP A 29 -24.53 -12.73 16.30
CA ASP A 29 -24.16 -13.59 17.40
C ASP A 29 -23.46 -12.79 18.53
N ALA A 30 -23.36 -13.38 19.71
CA ALA A 30 -22.76 -12.73 20.87
C ALA A 30 -21.30 -12.32 20.61
N PHE A 31 -20.58 -13.09 19.79
CA PHE A 31 -19.19 -12.84 19.44
C PHE A 31 -19.05 -11.59 18.55
N GLY A 32 -19.81 -11.46 17.47
CA GLY A 32 -19.79 -10.31 16.58
C GLY A 32 -20.17 -9.01 17.29
N LYS A 33 -21.14 -9.06 18.20
CA LYS A 33 -21.51 -7.91 19.05
C LYS A 33 -20.38 -7.52 19.99
N ALA A 34 -19.77 -8.48 20.68
CA ALA A 34 -18.62 -8.24 21.56
C ALA A 34 -17.42 -7.68 20.78
N LEU A 35 -17.15 -8.22 19.60
CA LEU A 35 -16.07 -7.80 18.72
C LEU A 35 -16.26 -6.37 18.22
N LYS A 36 -17.47 -6.01 17.79
CA LYS A 36 -17.83 -4.65 17.40
C LYS A 36 -17.64 -3.68 18.58
N ALA A 37 -18.15 -4.03 19.76
CA ALA A 37 -17.99 -3.21 20.95
C ALA A 37 -16.52 -3.04 21.38
N ALA A 38 -15.69 -4.07 21.26
CA ALA A 38 -14.25 -3.98 21.52
C ALA A 38 -13.54 -3.11 20.48
N LYS A 39 -13.89 -3.27 19.20
CA LYS A 39 -13.37 -2.47 18.09
C LYS A 39 -13.60 -0.97 18.27
N ASP A 40 -14.78 -0.60 18.75
CA ASP A 40 -15.16 0.80 18.95
C ASP A 40 -14.43 1.47 20.12
N LYS A 41 -13.78 0.67 20.99
CA LYS A 41 -12.93 1.15 22.10
C LYS A 41 -11.45 1.31 21.74
N LEU A 42 -11.02 0.83 20.57
CA LEU A 42 -9.61 0.94 20.15
C LEU A 42 -9.24 2.40 19.89
N ALA A 43 -8.01 2.76 20.24
CA ALA A 43 -7.50 4.08 19.96
C ALA A 43 -7.32 4.26 18.44
N ARG A 44 -7.70 5.44 17.94
CA ARG A 44 -7.55 5.81 16.53
C ARG A 44 -6.20 6.49 16.29
N PRO A 45 -5.62 6.37 15.07
CA PRO A 45 -4.45 7.14 14.71
C PRO A 45 -4.68 8.63 14.94
N LYS A 46 -3.70 9.31 15.52
CA LYS A 46 -3.72 10.74 15.83
C LYS A 46 -2.57 11.45 15.15
N ILE A 47 -2.76 12.74 14.92
CA ILE A 47 -1.74 13.64 14.38
C ILE A 47 -1.11 14.35 15.56
N GLY A 48 0.21 14.32 15.66
CA GLY A 48 0.95 15.03 16.70
C GLY A 48 1.09 16.53 16.42
N HIS A 49 1.62 17.29 17.38
CA HIS A 49 1.81 18.73 17.25
C HIS A 49 2.74 19.12 16.08
N ASP A 50 3.66 18.25 15.71
CA ASP A 50 4.60 18.42 14.59
C ASP A 50 4.02 17.99 13.23
N GLY A 51 2.74 17.60 13.20
CA GLY A 51 2.00 17.21 12.01
C GLY A 51 2.17 15.75 11.57
N ARG A 52 3.08 14.99 12.21
CA ARG A 52 3.30 13.57 11.89
C ARG A 52 2.22 12.68 12.49
N LEU A 53 2.12 11.46 11.98
CA LEU A 53 1.25 10.45 12.55
C LEU A 53 1.90 9.92 13.84
N MET A 54 1.19 9.96 14.96
CA MET A 54 1.73 9.52 16.24
C MET A 54 2.05 8.02 16.21
N GLU A 55 3.28 7.64 16.56
CA GLU A 55 3.70 6.24 16.64
C GLU A 55 3.26 5.55 17.94
N TRP A 56 3.11 6.33 19.01
CA TRP A 56 2.64 5.87 20.32
C TRP A 56 1.32 6.55 20.71
N ALA A 57 0.73 6.11 21.82
CA ALA A 57 -0.51 6.68 22.33
C ALA A 57 -0.38 8.15 22.81
N GLU A 58 0.85 8.55 23.14
CA GLU A 58 1.26 9.87 23.59
C GLU A 58 2.44 10.34 22.74
N GLU A 59 2.71 11.64 22.75
CA GLU A 59 3.81 12.21 22.00
C GLU A 59 5.12 11.97 22.76
N PHE A 60 5.94 11.05 22.25
CA PHE A 60 7.28 10.82 22.74
C PHE A 60 8.30 11.33 21.74
N GLU A 61 9.43 11.80 22.27
CA GLU A 61 10.59 12.10 21.44
C GLU A 61 11.17 10.81 20.85
N GLU A 62 11.51 10.85 19.56
CA GLU A 62 12.06 9.69 18.87
C GLU A 62 13.55 9.55 19.16
N VAL A 63 13.94 8.40 19.72
CA VAL A 63 15.36 8.05 19.94
C VAL A 63 16.10 7.88 18.61
N GLU A 64 15.44 7.29 17.62
CA GLU A 64 15.98 7.05 16.28
C GLU A 64 15.04 7.62 15.20
N PRO A 65 15.15 8.90 14.84
CA PRO A 65 14.21 9.50 13.90
C PRO A 65 14.22 8.90 12.50
N ALA A 66 15.36 8.35 12.07
CA ALA A 66 15.55 7.65 10.80
C ALA A 66 15.40 6.12 10.94
N HIS A 67 14.74 5.64 11.99
CA HIS A 67 14.56 4.21 12.22
C HIS A 67 13.94 3.50 11.02
N ARG A 68 14.44 2.30 10.71
CA ARG A 68 14.06 1.51 9.54
C ARG A 68 12.61 1.00 9.56
N HIS A 69 12.00 0.84 10.74
CA HIS A 69 10.61 0.42 10.88
C HIS A 69 9.64 1.60 10.81
N LEU A 70 8.49 1.35 10.19
CA LEU A 70 7.41 2.30 9.93
C LEU A 70 6.07 1.75 10.45
N SER A 71 6.12 1.04 11.57
CA SER A 71 5.02 0.21 12.08
C SER A 71 3.71 0.98 12.27
N HIS A 72 3.79 2.23 12.72
CA HIS A 72 2.64 3.10 12.88
C HIS A 72 1.97 3.54 11.56
N LEU A 73 2.56 3.24 10.40
CA LEU A 73 2.00 3.52 9.07
C LEU A 73 1.22 2.33 8.48
N PHE A 74 1.03 1.24 9.24
CA PHE A 74 0.34 0.03 8.80
C PHE A 74 -1.04 0.31 8.20
N ALA A 75 -1.80 1.24 8.79
CA ALA A 75 -3.14 1.61 8.34
C ALA A 75 -3.18 2.21 6.92
N LEU A 76 -2.05 2.73 6.41
CA LEU A 76 -1.90 3.14 5.00
C LEU A 76 -1.52 1.94 4.11
N TYR A 77 -0.50 1.18 4.50
CA TYR A 77 -0.07 -0.05 3.82
C TYR A 77 0.59 -1.04 4.79
N PRO A 78 0.19 -2.32 4.79
CA PRO A 78 -0.75 -2.97 3.86
C PRO A 78 -2.24 -2.77 4.19
N GLY A 79 -2.58 -2.04 5.25
CA GLY A 79 -3.96 -1.68 5.60
C GLY A 79 -4.65 -0.79 4.57
N ASN A 80 -5.86 -0.34 4.89
CA ASN A 80 -6.69 0.52 4.02
C ASN A 80 -7.57 1.51 4.82
N LYS A 81 -7.10 1.93 6.00
CA LYS A 81 -7.84 2.84 6.89
C LYS A 81 -7.33 4.27 6.86
N ILE A 82 -6.13 4.48 6.36
CA ILE A 82 -5.66 5.79 5.94
C ILE A 82 -5.61 5.78 4.41
N THR A 83 -6.41 6.63 3.77
CA THR A 83 -6.42 6.82 2.31
C THR A 83 -6.48 8.30 1.97
N LEU A 84 -6.09 8.66 0.74
CA LEU A 84 -6.13 10.05 0.27
C LEU A 84 -7.58 10.55 0.14
N ASP A 85 -8.50 9.70 -0.34
CA ASP A 85 -9.89 10.10 -0.57
C ASP A 85 -10.70 10.21 0.73
N ARG A 86 -10.46 9.34 1.72
CA ARG A 86 -11.29 9.26 2.93
C ARG A 86 -10.71 9.96 4.15
N THR A 87 -9.39 10.01 4.25
CA THR A 87 -8.69 10.56 5.42
C THR A 87 -7.50 11.44 5.01
N PRO A 88 -7.71 12.49 4.19
CA PRO A 88 -6.63 13.28 3.61
C PRO A 88 -5.68 13.89 4.66
N ALA A 89 -6.21 14.30 5.83
CA ALA A 89 -5.40 14.82 6.93
C ALA A 89 -4.44 13.76 7.50
N LEU A 90 -4.90 12.51 7.69
CA LEU A 90 -4.05 11.41 8.15
C LEU A 90 -3.05 11.00 7.08
N ALA A 91 -3.45 10.98 5.80
CA ALA A 91 -2.54 10.68 4.69
C ALA A 91 -1.39 11.70 4.60
N LYS A 92 -1.70 13.00 4.81
CA LYS A 92 -0.68 14.04 4.92
C LYS A 92 0.25 13.83 6.12
N ALA A 93 -0.28 13.42 7.27
CA ALA A 93 0.54 13.10 8.45
C ALA A 93 1.46 11.89 8.20
N VAL A 94 0.98 10.88 7.47
CA VAL A 94 1.82 9.75 7.01
C VAL A 94 2.94 10.22 6.10
N GLN A 95 2.64 11.10 5.13
CA GLN A 95 3.66 11.69 4.26
C GLN A 95 4.76 12.38 5.08
N GLN A 96 4.39 13.22 6.05
CA GLN A 96 5.36 13.91 6.91
C GLN A 96 6.19 12.93 7.75
N SER A 97 5.58 11.83 8.20
CA SER A 97 6.27 10.76 8.94
C SER A 97 7.31 10.05 8.05
N LEU A 98 6.97 9.78 6.78
CA LEU A 98 7.89 9.20 5.80
C LEU A 98 9.05 10.15 5.47
N GLU A 99 8.75 11.44 5.27
CA GLU A 99 9.78 12.47 5.04
C GLU A 99 10.74 12.56 6.21
N ARG A 100 10.22 12.51 7.45
CA ARG A 100 11.05 12.53 8.67
C ARG A 100 11.92 11.29 8.85
N ARG A 101 11.41 10.11 8.48
CA ARG A 101 12.15 8.83 8.48
C ARG A 101 13.21 8.75 7.38
N GLY A 102 13.12 9.62 6.37
CA GLY A 102 14.08 9.70 5.28
C GLY A 102 13.96 8.55 4.27
N ASP A 103 14.86 8.57 3.28
CA ASP A 103 14.83 7.68 2.11
C ASP A 103 15.82 6.53 2.21
N ASP A 104 16.51 6.35 3.33
CA ASP A 104 17.51 5.29 3.50
C ASP A 104 16.94 4.09 4.27
N GLY A 105 17.67 2.98 4.24
CA GLY A 105 17.28 1.75 4.91
C GLY A 105 17.93 0.52 4.28
N VAL A 106 17.39 -0.63 4.65
CA VAL A 106 17.75 -1.94 4.13
C VAL A 106 16.70 -2.43 3.12
N GLY A 107 16.91 -3.61 2.53
CA GLY A 107 16.05 -4.23 1.51
C GLY A 107 14.54 -4.07 1.73
N TRP A 108 13.99 -4.73 2.75
CA TRP A 108 12.56 -4.61 3.07
C TRP A 108 12.11 -3.19 3.43
N THR A 109 13.00 -2.32 3.93
CA THR A 109 12.64 -0.93 4.24
C THR A 109 12.37 -0.16 2.96
N TYR A 110 13.20 -0.33 1.94
CA TYR A 110 12.94 0.24 0.62
C TYR A 110 11.64 -0.29 0.05
N ALA A 111 11.47 -1.61 0.07
CA ALA A 111 10.27 -2.28 -0.44
C ALA A 111 8.99 -1.73 0.21
N TRP A 112 8.97 -1.57 1.53
CA TRP A 112 7.81 -1.04 2.23
C TRP A 112 7.57 0.44 1.93
N LYS A 113 8.64 1.25 1.91
CA LYS A 113 8.54 2.67 1.55
C LYS A 113 8.07 2.88 0.10
N ILE A 114 8.45 2.02 -0.86
CA ILE A 114 7.93 2.06 -2.24
C ILE A 114 6.40 1.93 -2.23
N ALA A 115 5.86 0.93 -1.52
CA ALA A 115 4.42 0.73 -1.43
C ALA A 115 3.70 1.88 -0.69
N LEU A 116 4.31 2.43 0.37
CA LEU A 116 3.76 3.58 1.10
C LEU A 116 3.71 4.84 0.22
N TRP A 117 4.78 5.14 -0.53
CA TRP A 117 4.78 6.26 -1.48
C TRP A 117 3.81 6.02 -2.64
N ALA A 118 3.65 4.78 -3.10
CA ALA A 118 2.64 4.43 -4.09
C ALA A 118 1.22 4.69 -3.57
N ARG A 119 0.91 4.33 -2.31
CA ARG A 119 -0.39 4.64 -1.66
C ARG A 119 -0.64 6.13 -1.47
N LEU A 120 0.41 6.93 -1.40
CA LEU A 120 0.33 8.40 -1.40
C LEU A 120 0.30 9.01 -2.81
N GLN A 121 0.23 8.20 -3.86
CA GLN A 121 0.23 8.63 -5.26
C GLN A 121 1.50 9.43 -5.66
N GLN A 122 2.62 9.16 -4.98
CA GLN A 122 3.91 9.80 -5.21
C GLN A 122 4.84 8.89 -6.03
N GLY A 123 4.52 8.70 -7.31
CA GLY A 123 5.20 7.75 -8.20
C GLY A 123 6.71 7.98 -8.33
N ASP A 124 7.14 9.23 -8.44
CA ASP A 124 8.57 9.57 -8.57
C ASP A 124 9.35 9.27 -7.28
N ARG A 125 8.72 9.44 -6.11
CA ARG A 125 9.31 9.07 -4.81
C ARG A 125 9.46 7.56 -4.71
N ALA A 126 8.44 6.81 -5.13
CA ALA A 126 8.51 5.35 -5.18
C ALA A 126 9.61 4.87 -6.15
N LEU A 127 9.71 5.46 -7.35
CA LEU A 127 10.76 5.12 -8.31
C LEU A 127 12.17 5.45 -7.79
N LYS A 128 12.34 6.57 -7.08
CA LYS A 128 13.62 6.91 -6.45
C LYS A 128 14.10 5.80 -5.50
N LEU A 129 13.19 5.25 -4.68
CA LEU A 129 13.51 4.17 -3.75
C LEU A 129 13.71 2.83 -4.46
N LEU A 130 12.95 2.55 -5.51
CA LEU A 130 13.18 1.40 -6.37
C LEU A 130 14.60 1.42 -6.97
N ASN A 131 15.06 2.59 -7.44
CA ASN A 131 16.42 2.75 -7.95
C ASN A 131 17.48 2.55 -6.86
N LYS A 132 17.21 2.98 -5.61
CA LYS A 132 18.10 2.68 -4.47
C LYS A 132 18.18 1.18 -4.18
N GLN A 133 17.03 0.50 -4.21
CA GLN A 133 16.95 -0.95 -4.02
C GLN A 133 17.70 -1.71 -5.11
N LEU A 134 17.63 -1.26 -6.36
CA LEU A 134 18.32 -1.89 -7.50
C LEU A 134 19.81 -1.53 -7.60
N ARG A 135 20.36 -0.75 -6.65
CA ARG A 135 21.79 -0.44 -6.59
C ARG A 135 22.59 -1.73 -6.39
N PRO A 136 23.52 -2.09 -7.30
CA PRO A 136 24.37 -3.27 -7.14
C PRO A 136 25.21 -3.18 -5.87
N THR A 137 25.35 -4.29 -5.15
CA THR A 137 26.22 -4.41 -3.98
C THR A 137 26.85 -5.80 -3.88
N SER A 138 28.03 -5.87 -3.28
CA SER A 138 28.70 -7.11 -2.85
C SER A 138 28.92 -7.14 -1.33
N ASP A 139 28.33 -6.18 -0.62
CA ASP A 139 28.44 -6.04 0.82
C ASP A 139 27.64 -7.13 1.53
N MET A 140 28.30 -7.87 2.40
CA MET A 140 27.71 -8.97 3.16
C MET A 140 27.74 -8.69 4.68
N ASP A 141 28.26 -7.52 5.09
CA ASP A 141 28.34 -7.16 6.49
C ASP A 141 26.96 -6.76 7.01
N THR A 142 26.61 -7.24 8.19
CA THR A 142 25.32 -6.92 8.80
C THR A 142 25.18 -5.43 9.09
N LYS A 143 24.19 -4.79 8.46
CA LYS A 143 23.89 -3.37 8.63
C LYS A 143 22.40 -3.16 8.90
N TYR A 144 22.10 -2.33 9.88
CA TYR A 144 20.73 -2.10 10.35
C TYR A 144 20.13 -0.78 9.86
N ASP A 145 20.94 0.18 9.43
CA ASP A 145 20.54 1.55 9.10
C ASP A 145 20.96 1.95 7.68
N GLY A 146 21.36 0.99 6.86
CA GLY A 146 21.77 1.23 5.48
C GLY A 146 22.33 -0.01 4.80
N GLY A 147 23.03 0.20 3.68
CA GLY A 147 23.65 -0.90 2.94
C GLY A 147 22.69 -1.67 2.05
N GLY A 148 21.40 -1.33 2.04
CA GLY A 148 20.43 -1.97 1.16
C GLY A 148 20.78 -1.84 -0.32
N GLY A 149 20.29 -2.77 -1.12
CA GLY A 149 20.62 -2.85 -2.54
C GLY A 149 20.25 -4.21 -3.11
N THR A 150 20.88 -4.56 -4.23
CA THR A 150 20.66 -5.82 -4.93
C THR A 150 22.01 -6.48 -5.24
N TYR A 151 22.16 -7.74 -4.88
CA TYR A 151 23.32 -8.54 -5.27
C TYR A 151 23.32 -8.81 -6.78
N TYR A 152 24.48 -9.17 -7.34
CA TYR A 152 24.60 -9.44 -8.79
C TYR A 152 23.72 -10.59 -9.30
N ASN A 153 23.27 -11.49 -8.40
CA ASN A 153 22.29 -12.54 -8.71
C ASN A 153 20.82 -12.08 -8.55
N MET A 154 20.58 -10.77 -8.43
CA MET A 154 19.27 -10.14 -8.20
C MET A 154 18.62 -10.42 -6.84
N PHE A 155 19.33 -11.06 -5.90
CA PHE A 155 18.82 -11.16 -4.53
C PHE A 155 18.88 -9.82 -3.81
N ASP A 156 17.86 -9.56 -3.01
CA ASP A 156 17.81 -8.40 -2.14
C ASP A 156 18.95 -8.45 -1.12
N ALA A 157 19.60 -7.31 -0.95
CA ALA A 157 20.56 -7.07 0.09
C ALA A 157 19.89 -6.29 1.22
N CYS A 158 19.62 -6.99 2.31
CA CYS A 158 19.45 -6.40 3.63
C CYS A 158 20.67 -6.84 4.43
N PRO A 159 21.88 -6.43 3.96
CA PRO A 159 23.06 -7.29 3.94
C PRO A 159 23.20 -8.07 5.25
N PRO A 160 23.23 -9.41 5.19
CA PRO A 160 23.33 -10.25 3.98
C PRO A 160 21.97 -10.41 3.23
N PHE A 161 21.82 -11.50 2.48
CA PHE A 161 20.58 -11.81 1.75
C PHE A 161 19.35 -11.91 2.68
N GLN A 162 18.30 -11.19 2.32
CA GLN A 162 16.93 -11.38 2.80
C GLN A 162 16.00 -11.40 1.59
N ILE A 163 14.96 -12.24 1.59
CA ILE A 163 14.08 -12.38 0.42
C ILE A 163 12.90 -11.40 0.43
N ASP A 164 12.67 -10.74 1.58
CA ASP A 164 11.54 -9.83 1.78
C ASP A 164 11.58 -8.62 0.83
N GLY A 165 12.75 -8.03 0.59
CA GLY A 165 12.92 -6.95 -0.38
C GLY A 165 12.56 -7.37 -1.81
N ASN A 166 12.92 -8.59 -2.24
CA ASN A 166 12.55 -9.11 -3.55
C ASN A 166 11.03 -9.13 -3.76
N PHE A 167 10.28 -9.69 -2.80
CA PHE A 167 8.83 -9.77 -2.91
C PHE A 167 8.16 -8.41 -2.74
N GLY A 168 8.62 -7.62 -1.79
CA GLY A 168 8.02 -6.33 -1.48
C GLY A 168 8.21 -5.31 -2.59
N VAL A 169 9.32 -5.34 -3.34
CA VAL A 169 9.53 -4.50 -4.53
C VAL A 169 8.46 -4.77 -5.59
N ILE A 170 8.17 -6.04 -5.87
CA ILE A 170 7.15 -6.41 -6.86
C ILE A 170 5.76 -5.94 -6.39
N ALA A 171 5.46 -6.09 -5.09
CA ALA A 171 4.23 -5.56 -4.52
C ALA A 171 4.14 -4.02 -4.63
N GLY A 172 5.23 -3.32 -4.34
CA GLY A 172 5.32 -1.86 -4.48
C GLY A 172 5.14 -1.39 -5.93
N MET A 173 5.78 -2.06 -6.90
CA MET A 173 5.61 -1.78 -8.33
C MET A 173 4.16 -2.03 -8.79
N ALA A 174 3.52 -3.10 -8.31
CA ALA A 174 2.11 -3.36 -8.59
C ALA A 174 1.21 -2.24 -8.02
N GLU A 175 1.44 -1.82 -6.78
CA GLU A 175 0.71 -0.71 -6.12
C GLU A 175 0.94 0.65 -6.80
N MET A 176 2.05 0.86 -7.53
CA MET A 176 2.26 2.06 -8.35
C MET A 176 1.34 2.08 -9.58
N LEU A 177 1.04 0.90 -10.15
CA LEU A 177 0.31 0.75 -11.41
C LEU A 177 -1.18 0.45 -11.22
N LEU A 178 -1.57 -0.17 -10.11
CA LEU A 178 -2.95 -0.57 -9.83
C LEU A 178 -3.21 -0.62 -8.32
N GLN A 179 -4.26 0.07 -7.88
CA GLN A 179 -4.75 -0.01 -6.49
C GLN A 179 -6.20 -0.49 -6.46
N SER A 180 -6.57 -1.25 -5.44
CA SER A 180 -7.94 -1.77 -5.30
C SER A 180 -8.33 -1.97 -3.84
N HIS A 181 -7.76 -1.17 -2.94
CA HIS A 181 -7.90 -1.33 -1.49
C HIS A 181 -9.06 -0.51 -0.91
N GLU A 182 -9.51 0.48 -1.67
CA GLU A 182 -10.76 1.20 -1.45
C GLU A 182 -11.92 0.47 -2.16
N ASP A 183 -13.05 1.14 -2.24
CA ASP A 183 -14.29 0.64 -2.85
C ASP A 183 -14.35 0.83 -4.38
N PHE A 184 -13.17 1.05 -4.99
CA PHE A 184 -12.92 1.17 -6.41
C PHE A 184 -11.53 0.61 -6.77
N ILE A 185 -11.31 0.36 -8.06
CA ILE A 185 -10.03 0.00 -8.66
C ILE A 185 -9.43 1.27 -9.27
N GLU A 186 -8.28 1.74 -8.80
CA GLU A 186 -7.60 2.92 -9.33
C GLU A 186 -6.49 2.51 -10.29
N LEU A 187 -6.53 3.06 -11.51
CA LEU A 187 -5.58 2.77 -12.58
C LEU A 187 -4.45 3.79 -12.59
N LEU A 188 -3.21 3.32 -12.69
CA LEU A 188 -1.99 4.15 -12.73
C LEU A 188 -1.93 5.20 -11.60
N PRO A 189 -2.26 4.86 -10.34
CA PRO A 189 -2.39 5.83 -9.25
C PRO A 189 -1.08 6.54 -8.92
N ALA A 190 0.07 5.90 -9.15
CA ALA A 190 1.38 6.47 -8.86
C ALA A 190 2.39 6.17 -9.98
N LEU A 191 1.98 6.36 -11.25
CA LEU A 191 2.87 6.18 -12.39
C LEU A 191 4.03 7.21 -12.34
N PRO A 192 5.30 6.78 -12.30
CA PRO A 192 6.43 7.70 -12.34
C PRO A 192 6.48 8.50 -13.63
N ALA A 193 6.92 9.75 -13.56
CA ALA A 193 7.02 10.64 -14.70
C ALA A 193 7.98 10.11 -15.80
N ASN A 194 8.95 9.28 -15.42
CA ASN A 194 9.91 8.66 -16.34
C ASN A 194 9.39 7.40 -17.04
N TRP A 195 8.29 6.79 -16.58
CA TRP A 195 7.66 5.66 -17.25
C TRP A 195 6.67 6.16 -18.30
N LYS A 196 7.20 6.80 -19.34
CA LYS A 196 6.39 7.45 -20.38
C LYS A 196 5.50 6.46 -21.11
N ASP A 197 6.04 5.33 -21.52
CA ASP A 197 5.34 4.35 -22.34
C ASP A 197 5.48 2.98 -21.72
N GLY A 198 4.40 2.21 -21.72
CA GLY A 198 4.45 0.85 -21.18
C GLY A 198 3.12 0.12 -21.25
N GLU A 199 3.19 -1.17 -20.93
CA GLU A 199 2.03 -2.02 -20.75
C GLU A 199 2.26 -2.98 -19.59
N ILE A 200 1.17 -3.33 -18.91
CA ILE A 200 1.14 -4.37 -17.88
C ILE A 200 -0.12 -5.22 -18.09
N LYS A 201 0.01 -6.54 -17.95
CA LYS A 201 -1.09 -7.48 -18.16
C LYS A 201 -1.17 -8.45 -16.99
N GLY A 202 -2.38 -8.84 -16.62
CA GLY A 202 -2.62 -9.86 -15.61
C GLY A 202 -2.54 -9.41 -14.15
N LEU A 203 -2.52 -8.10 -13.86
CA LEU A 203 -2.62 -7.64 -12.46
C LEU A 203 -4.01 -7.95 -11.91
N VAL A 204 -4.09 -8.38 -10.65
CA VAL A 204 -5.37 -8.78 -10.05
C VAL A 204 -5.80 -7.78 -8.98
N ALA A 205 -6.94 -7.14 -9.21
CA ALA A 205 -7.62 -6.31 -8.23
C ALA A 205 -8.50 -7.15 -7.29
N ARG A 206 -8.79 -6.59 -6.10
CA ARG A 206 -9.79 -7.17 -5.16
C ARG A 206 -11.12 -7.37 -5.88
N GLY A 207 -11.82 -8.46 -5.54
CA GLY A 207 -12.98 -8.95 -6.30
C GLY A 207 -12.63 -9.96 -7.40
N ALA A 208 -11.37 -10.39 -7.50
CA ALA A 208 -10.88 -11.32 -8.52
C ALA A 208 -11.13 -10.79 -9.95
N ILE A 209 -10.65 -9.56 -10.17
CA ILE A 209 -10.74 -8.85 -11.44
C ILE A 209 -9.31 -8.69 -11.97
N GLU A 210 -9.02 -9.36 -13.08
CA GLU A 210 -7.76 -9.19 -13.83
C GLU A 210 -7.82 -7.89 -14.63
N ILE A 211 -6.75 -7.11 -14.60
CA ILE A 211 -6.62 -5.80 -15.23
C ILE A 211 -5.37 -5.79 -16.11
N ASP A 212 -5.57 -5.34 -17.34
CA ASP A 212 -4.52 -5.00 -18.29
C ASP A 212 -4.55 -3.51 -18.56
N LEU A 213 -3.38 -2.88 -18.60
CA LEU A 213 -3.21 -1.45 -18.88
C LEU A 213 -2.15 -1.24 -19.94
N LYS A 214 -2.35 -0.23 -20.77
CA LYS A 214 -1.34 0.33 -21.65
C LYS A 214 -1.38 1.84 -21.54
N TRP A 215 -0.22 2.46 -21.50
CA TRP A 215 -0.07 3.91 -21.44
C TRP A 215 0.98 4.40 -22.42
N THR A 216 0.85 5.65 -22.82
CA THR A 216 1.76 6.36 -23.72
C THR A 216 1.87 7.81 -23.26
N ASN A 217 3.07 8.37 -23.26
CA ASN A 217 3.35 9.71 -22.71
C ASN A 217 2.80 9.94 -21.29
N GLY A 218 2.81 8.91 -20.44
CA GLY A 218 2.31 8.93 -19.08
C GLY A 218 0.78 8.91 -18.95
N GLN A 219 0.05 8.71 -20.06
CA GLN A 219 -1.42 8.69 -20.09
C GLN A 219 -1.94 7.32 -20.50
N LEU A 220 -3.01 6.86 -19.86
CA LEU A 220 -3.68 5.60 -20.17
C LEU A 220 -4.26 5.67 -21.59
N VAL A 221 -3.90 4.72 -22.44
CA VAL A 221 -4.42 4.60 -23.81
C VAL A 221 -5.34 3.41 -23.99
N SER A 222 -5.18 2.37 -23.17
CA SER A 222 -6.16 1.30 -23.08
C SER A 222 -6.15 0.64 -21.71
N ALA A 223 -7.33 0.22 -21.29
CA ALA A 223 -7.50 -0.65 -20.13
C ALA A 223 -8.53 -1.72 -20.45
N ALA A 224 -8.31 -2.93 -19.93
CA ALA A 224 -9.25 -4.03 -20.03
C ALA A 224 -9.38 -4.73 -18.69
N ALA A 225 -10.59 -5.19 -18.39
CA ALA A 225 -10.89 -5.93 -17.17
C ALA A 225 -11.53 -7.28 -17.50
N LYS A 226 -11.18 -8.30 -16.72
CA LYS A 226 -11.80 -9.63 -16.78
C LYS A 226 -12.13 -10.09 -15.37
N ALA A 227 -13.42 -10.25 -15.09
CA ALA A 227 -13.90 -10.67 -13.78
C ALA A 227 -14.08 -12.20 -13.73
N LYS A 228 -13.70 -12.83 -12.62
CA LYS A 228 -13.95 -14.29 -12.43
C LYS A 228 -15.44 -14.63 -12.34
N LYS A 229 -16.26 -13.70 -11.86
CA LYS A 229 -17.72 -13.83 -11.74
C LYS A 229 -18.38 -12.55 -12.23
N LYS A 230 -19.65 -12.65 -12.63
CA LYS A 230 -20.46 -11.49 -12.96
C LYS A 230 -20.56 -10.58 -11.73
N GLN A 231 -20.11 -9.34 -11.84
CA GLN A 231 -20.10 -8.41 -10.71
C GLN A 231 -20.09 -6.95 -11.16
N LYS A 232 -20.54 -6.07 -10.27
CA LYS A 232 -20.35 -4.63 -10.44
C LYS A 232 -19.00 -4.23 -9.86
N CYS A 233 -18.32 -3.30 -10.51
CA CYS A 233 -17.14 -2.67 -9.96
C CYS A 233 -17.11 -1.19 -10.31
N ARG A 234 -16.27 -0.44 -9.61
CA ARG A 234 -15.98 0.95 -9.91
C ARG A 234 -14.51 1.08 -10.23
N VAL A 235 -14.20 1.86 -11.26
CA VAL A 235 -12.84 2.08 -11.74
C VAL A 235 -12.56 3.58 -11.74
N LYS A 236 -11.44 3.98 -11.13
CA LYS A 236 -10.99 5.35 -11.02
C LYS A 236 -9.75 5.57 -11.88
N TYR A 237 -9.73 6.65 -12.66
CA TYR A 237 -8.55 7.09 -13.41
C TYR A 237 -8.58 8.61 -13.54
N ALA A 238 -7.45 9.27 -13.27
CA ALA A 238 -7.30 10.73 -13.38
C ALA A 238 -8.45 11.50 -12.68
N GLY A 239 -8.86 11.03 -11.49
CA GLY A 239 -9.94 11.62 -10.69
C GLY A 239 -11.37 11.31 -11.15
N LYS A 240 -11.56 10.64 -12.30
CA LYS A 240 -12.88 10.22 -12.80
C LYS A 240 -13.21 8.82 -12.33
N LEU A 241 -14.45 8.62 -11.87
CA LEU A 241 -14.96 7.33 -11.44
C LEU A 241 -15.99 6.80 -12.46
N LEU A 242 -15.81 5.55 -12.88
CA LEU A 242 -16.70 4.85 -13.80
C LEU A 242 -17.27 3.62 -13.12
N GLU A 243 -18.59 3.46 -13.15
CA GLU A 243 -19.25 2.24 -12.71
C GLU A 243 -19.45 1.28 -13.88
N LEU A 244 -19.18 0.00 -13.65
CA LEU A 244 -19.21 -1.04 -14.68
C LEU A 244 -19.90 -2.29 -14.15
N GLU A 245 -20.57 -3.00 -15.05
CA GLU A 245 -21.01 -4.37 -14.83
C GLU A 245 -20.15 -5.30 -15.68
N LEU A 246 -19.32 -6.10 -15.04
CA LEU A 246 -18.43 -7.03 -15.72
C LEU A 246 -19.11 -8.40 -15.86
N PRO A 247 -19.21 -8.96 -17.08
CA PRO A 247 -19.59 -10.36 -17.29
C PRO A 247 -18.54 -11.32 -16.69
N ALA A 248 -18.95 -12.57 -16.47
CA ALA A 248 -18.05 -13.60 -15.95
C ALA A 248 -17.15 -14.14 -17.06
N GLY A 249 -15.84 -14.15 -16.84
CA GLY A 249 -14.86 -14.82 -17.72
C GLY A 249 -14.58 -14.11 -19.04
N GLU A 250 -15.32 -13.07 -19.38
CA GLU A 250 -15.12 -12.26 -20.58
C GLU A 250 -14.26 -11.04 -20.28
N LYS A 251 -13.43 -10.65 -21.25
CA LYS A 251 -12.58 -9.47 -21.18
C LYS A 251 -13.30 -8.28 -21.78
N VAL A 252 -13.46 -7.22 -21.00
CA VAL A 252 -14.15 -5.99 -21.39
C VAL A 252 -13.17 -4.83 -21.44
N ASN A 253 -13.17 -4.09 -22.55
CA ASN A 253 -12.41 -2.85 -22.66
C ASN A 253 -13.09 -1.73 -21.88
N LEU A 254 -12.32 -1.01 -21.07
CA LEU A 254 -12.82 0.08 -20.24
C LEU A 254 -12.86 1.36 -21.08
N LYS A 255 -14.03 2.00 -21.17
CA LYS A 255 -14.21 3.30 -21.83
C LYS A 255 -14.03 4.41 -20.79
N ILE A 256 -12.78 4.77 -20.50
CA ILE A 256 -12.36 5.71 -19.44
C ILE A 256 -11.79 6.98 -20.07
#